data_AF-A0A7C2XVY0-F1
#
_entry.id   AF-A0A7C2XVY0-F1
#
_cell.length_a   1.000
_cell.length_b   1.000
_cell.length_c   1.000
_cell.angle_alpha   90.00
_cell.angle_beta   90.00
_cell.angle_gamma   90.00
#
_symmetry.space_group_name_H-M   'P 1'
#
loop_
_entity.id
_entity.type
_entity.pdbx_description
1 polymer ?
#
loop_
_entity_poly.entity_id
_entity_poly.type
_entity_poly.pdbx_seq_one_letter_code
_entity_poly.pdbx_strand_id
1 'polypeptide(L)'
;MAQPIQYASQVACADCHTDIVTTKSAGYHKTVSCEVCHGPAVGHTQDPSVKLPAPRERGRCPLCHEFLPSRPTGFPQIVSASHNPFKPCITCHHPHDPKPPQTPKECEACHATIARTKSLSHHLDVPCTRCHETPEQHKVNPREFLAGKPKTRELCGGCHAQDAASPREIPRIDMAVHGERYVCWQCHYPHLPEAR
;
A
#
# COMPACT_ATOMS: atom_id res chain seq x y z
N MET A 1 -9.10 34.44 25.48
CA MET A 1 -9.18 33.31 26.43
C MET A 1 -8.64 32.07 25.72
N ALA A 2 -7.74 31.32 26.35
CA ALA A 2 -7.19 30.09 25.77
C ALA A 2 -8.21 28.94 25.88
N GLN A 3 -8.32 28.12 24.85
CA GLN A 3 -9.18 26.93 24.91
C GLN A 3 -8.56 25.86 25.82
N PRO A 4 -9.39 25.10 26.56
CA PRO A 4 -8.90 24.04 27.44
C PRO A 4 -8.29 22.88 26.64
N ILE A 5 -7.19 22.33 27.14
CA ILE A 5 -6.49 21.19 26.53
C ILE A 5 -7.38 19.93 26.66
N GLN A 6 -7.64 19.27 25.54
CA GLN A 6 -8.45 18.03 25.48
C GLN A 6 -7.62 16.78 25.19
N TYR A 7 -6.45 16.94 24.58
CA TYR A 7 -5.59 15.84 24.13
C TYR A 7 -4.38 15.69 25.06
N ALA A 8 -4.11 14.46 25.49
CA ALA A 8 -3.09 14.15 26.50
C ALA A 8 -1.72 13.78 25.91
N SER A 9 -1.63 13.63 24.57
CA SER A 9 -0.46 13.07 23.88
C SER A 9 -0.21 11.58 24.18
N GLN A 10 0.43 10.90 23.23
CA GLN A 10 0.78 9.48 23.35
C GLN A 10 1.74 9.20 24.53
N VAL A 11 2.52 10.18 24.96
CA VAL A 11 3.48 10.02 26.06
C VAL A 11 2.76 9.68 27.38
N ALA A 12 1.69 10.40 27.71
CA ALA A 12 0.92 10.16 28.94
C ALA A 12 0.28 8.76 28.97
N CYS A 13 0.03 8.15 27.82
CA CYS A 13 -0.52 6.79 27.76
C CYS A 13 0.51 5.73 28.22
N ALA A 14 1.81 5.99 28.03
CA ALA A 14 2.87 5.03 28.32
C ALA A 14 3.06 4.79 29.83
N ASP A 15 2.65 5.74 30.67
CA ASP A 15 2.80 5.65 32.13
C ASP A 15 1.92 4.55 32.74
N CYS A 16 0.82 4.17 32.07
CA CYS A 16 -0.11 3.13 32.55
C CYS A 16 -0.36 1.98 31.56
N HIS A 17 -0.09 2.15 30.25
CA HIS A 17 -0.36 1.16 29.21
C HIS A 17 0.90 0.64 28.52
N THR A 18 1.95 0.34 29.29
CA THR A 18 3.28 -0.05 28.80
C THR A 18 3.25 -1.20 27.79
N ASP A 19 2.49 -2.26 28.05
CA ASP A 19 2.43 -3.44 27.16
C ASP A 19 1.81 -3.10 25.79
N ILE A 20 0.75 -2.28 25.81
CA ILE A 20 0.06 -1.83 24.60
C ILE A 20 0.98 -0.90 23.80
N VAL A 21 1.64 0.04 24.48
CA VAL A 21 2.59 0.96 23.85
C VAL A 21 3.77 0.20 23.24
N THR A 22 4.29 -0.80 23.93
CA THR A 22 5.38 -1.67 23.45
C THR A 22 4.96 -2.46 22.21
N THR A 23 3.75 -3.03 22.23
CA THR A 23 3.20 -3.75 21.07
C THR A 23 3.03 -2.80 19.87
N LYS A 24 2.44 -1.63 20.10
CA LYS A 24 2.18 -0.62 19.06
C LYS A 24 3.44 -0.02 18.49
N SER A 25 4.47 0.21 19.31
CA SER A 25 5.73 0.81 18.86
C SER A 25 6.52 -0.11 17.91
N ALA A 26 6.36 -1.42 18.06
CA ALA A 26 6.91 -2.43 17.15
C ALA A 26 6.05 -2.63 15.87
N GLY A 27 4.76 -2.30 15.92
CA GLY A 27 3.81 -2.48 14.83
C GLY A 27 3.78 -1.36 13.78
N TYR A 28 2.91 -1.51 12.77
CA TYR A 28 2.77 -0.53 11.68
C TYR A 28 1.98 0.73 12.05
N HIS A 29 1.24 0.72 13.16
CA HIS A 29 0.56 1.91 13.71
C HIS A 29 1.42 2.70 14.71
N LYS A 30 2.73 2.43 14.80
CA LYS A 30 3.62 3.08 15.77
C LYS A 30 3.56 4.61 15.78
N THR A 31 3.36 5.24 14.61
CA THR A 31 3.27 6.70 14.45
C THR A 31 1.85 7.28 14.57
N VAL A 32 0.80 6.45 14.68
CA VAL A 32 -0.58 6.91 14.84
C VAL A 32 -0.84 7.17 16.31
N SER A 33 -1.23 8.38 16.73
CA SER A 33 -1.53 8.64 18.16
C SER A 33 -2.69 7.77 18.65
N CYS A 34 -2.66 7.34 19.93
CA CYS A 34 -3.75 6.60 20.57
C CYS A 34 -5.09 7.32 20.40
N GLU A 35 -5.07 8.64 20.50
CA GLU A 35 -6.24 9.52 20.47
C GLU A 35 -6.88 9.61 19.07
N VAL A 36 -6.15 9.20 18.01
CA VAL A 36 -6.70 9.07 16.65
C VAL A 36 -7.75 7.96 16.58
N CYS A 37 -7.69 6.96 17.45
CA CYS A 37 -8.69 5.89 17.53
C CYS A 37 -9.59 6.05 18.75
N HIS A 38 -8.99 6.43 19.89
CA HIS A 38 -9.64 6.45 21.20
C HIS A 38 -10.23 7.80 21.59
N GLY A 39 -10.03 8.85 20.80
CA GLY A 39 -10.51 10.20 21.11
C GLY A 39 -9.65 10.92 22.15
N PRO A 40 -10.06 12.15 22.56
CA PRO A 40 -9.29 13.00 23.46
C PRO A 40 -9.17 12.39 24.86
N ALA A 41 -7.96 12.33 25.42
CA ALA A 41 -7.66 11.53 26.60
C ALA A 41 -7.43 12.31 27.91
N VAL A 42 -7.48 13.64 27.93
CA VAL A 42 -7.17 14.42 29.15
C VAL A 42 -8.01 14.00 30.35
N GLY A 43 -9.33 13.86 30.18
CA GLY A 43 -10.21 13.40 31.25
C GLY A 43 -9.83 12.00 31.78
N HIS A 44 -9.47 11.08 30.89
CA HIS A 44 -9.02 9.74 31.26
C HIS A 44 -7.69 9.75 32.01
N THR A 45 -6.76 10.65 31.65
CA THR A 45 -5.47 10.77 32.36
C THR A 45 -5.60 11.34 33.77
N GLN A 46 -6.64 12.15 34.02
CA GLN A 46 -6.93 12.71 35.34
C GLN A 46 -7.76 11.76 36.20
N ASP A 47 -8.65 11.01 35.57
CA ASP A 47 -9.48 9.98 36.21
C ASP A 47 -9.58 8.72 35.32
N PRO A 48 -8.84 7.65 35.63
CA PRO A 48 -8.88 6.39 34.89
C PRO A 48 -10.24 5.68 34.89
N SER A 49 -11.19 6.12 35.73
CA SER A 49 -12.58 5.63 35.71
C SER A 49 -13.31 6.08 34.44
N VAL A 50 -12.95 7.25 33.88
CA VAL A 50 -13.45 7.75 32.60
C VAL A 50 -12.89 6.88 31.48
N LYS A 51 -13.74 6.12 30.79
CA LYS A 51 -13.29 5.23 29.71
C LYS A 51 -13.28 5.92 28.36
N LEU A 52 -12.21 5.68 27.61
CA LEU A 52 -12.13 6.07 26.20
C LEU A 52 -12.90 5.10 25.30
N PRO A 53 -13.53 5.58 24.22
CA PRO A 53 -14.11 4.71 23.21
C PRO A 53 -13.02 3.83 22.58
N ALA A 54 -13.35 2.57 22.31
CA ALA A 54 -12.54 1.70 21.48
C ALA A 54 -13.33 1.42 20.19
N PRO A 55 -12.80 1.73 19.00
CA PRO A 55 -13.49 1.41 17.75
C PRO A 55 -13.71 -0.10 17.62
N ARG A 56 -14.94 -0.55 17.86
CA ARG A 56 -15.34 -1.96 17.70
C ARG A 56 -16.08 -2.23 16.39
N GLU A 57 -16.54 -1.17 15.74
CA GLU A 57 -17.26 -1.24 14.48
C GLU A 57 -16.35 -0.97 13.28
N ARG A 58 -16.91 -1.09 12.06
CA ARG A 58 -16.18 -0.91 10.81
C ARG A 58 -15.88 0.54 10.44
N GLY A 59 -16.48 1.54 11.08
CA GLY A 59 -16.43 2.92 10.59
C GLY A 59 -15.06 3.62 10.71
N ARG A 60 -14.21 3.23 11.67
CA ARG A 60 -12.99 4.00 11.98
C ARG A 60 -11.80 3.67 11.07
N CYS A 61 -11.57 2.40 10.76
CA CYS A 61 -10.40 1.96 9.98
C CYS A 61 -10.42 2.47 8.52
N PRO A 62 -11.58 2.44 7.81
CA PRO A 62 -11.67 2.92 6.43
C PRO A 62 -11.38 4.42 6.25
N LEU A 63 -11.46 5.24 7.30
CA LEU A 63 -11.05 6.65 7.21
C LEU A 63 -9.60 6.80 6.71
N CYS A 64 -8.75 5.83 7.04
CA CYS A 64 -7.38 5.75 6.55
C CYS A 64 -7.25 4.71 5.43
N HIS A 65 -7.86 3.53 5.60
CA HIS A 65 -7.61 2.34 4.78
C HIS A 65 -8.59 2.12 3.62
N GLU A 66 -9.57 2.99 3.40
CA GLU A 66 -10.38 2.94 2.18
C GLU A 66 -9.51 3.27 0.96
N PHE A 67 -9.81 2.64 -0.17
CA PHE A 67 -9.12 2.90 -1.42
C PHE A 67 -9.32 4.35 -1.87
N LEU A 68 -8.19 5.04 -2.04
CA LEU A 68 -8.10 6.41 -2.53
C LEU A 68 -6.92 6.48 -3.50
N PRO A 69 -7.13 6.79 -4.79
CA PRO A 69 -6.06 6.81 -5.79
C PRO A 69 -4.87 7.72 -5.46
N SER A 70 -5.10 8.76 -4.66
CA SER A 70 -4.07 9.70 -4.20
C SER A 70 -3.18 9.17 -3.08
N ARG A 71 -3.49 8.01 -2.49
CA ARG A 71 -2.65 7.40 -1.46
C ARG A 71 -1.39 6.80 -2.08
N PRO A 72 -0.25 6.84 -1.36
CA PRO A 72 0.98 6.25 -1.84
C PRO A 72 0.83 4.78 -2.21
N THR A 73 1.52 4.34 -3.26
CA THR A 73 1.60 2.93 -3.61
C THR A 73 2.17 2.12 -2.44
N GLY A 74 1.64 0.92 -2.20
CA GLY A 74 2.05 0.07 -1.08
C GLY A 74 1.47 0.46 0.28
N PHE A 75 0.72 1.57 0.38
CA PHE A 75 -0.09 1.83 1.58
C PHE A 75 -1.25 0.82 1.62
N PRO A 76 -1.46 0.10 2.74
CA PRO A 76 -2.54 -0.89 2.83
C PRO A 76 -3.91 -0.23 2.64
N GLN A 77 -4.59 -0.61 1.56
CA GLN A 77 -5.91 -0.09 1.22
C GLN A 77 -6.85 -1.24 0.88
N ILE A 78 -8.13 -1.05 1.17
CA ILE A 78 -9.21 -1.98 0.88
C ILE A 78 -10.36 -1.23 0.23
N VAL A 79 -11.22 -1.95 -0.50
CA VAL A 79 -12.56 -1.48 -0.81
C VAL A 79 -13.48 -2.04 0.26
N SER A 80 -13.94 -1.22 1.20
CA SER A 80 -14.68 -1.73 2.38
C SER A 80 -15.96 -2.48 2.04
N ALA A 81 -16.60 -2.12 0.91
CA ALA A 81 -17.79 -2.79 0.39
C ALA A 81 -17.55 -4.25 -0.01
N SER A 82 -16.34 -4.62 -0.44
CA SER A 82 -16.00 -5.99 -0.87
C SER A 82 -15.08 -6.72 0.10
N HIS A 83 -14.36 -6.01 0.97
CA HIS A 83 -13.45 -6.62 1.93
C HIS A 83 -14.19 -7.10 3.20
N ASN A 84 -14.67 -8.35 3.15
CA ASN A 84 -15.36 -9.04 4.24
C ASN A 84 -16.58 -8.25 4.77
N PRO A 85 -17.56 -7.89 3.92
CA PRO A 85 -18.64 -6.99 4.32
C PRO A 85 -19.32 -7.43 5.63
N PHE A 86 -19.73 -6.44 6.44
CA PHE A 86 -20.40 -6.61 7.75
C PHE A 86 -19.58 -7.22 8.91
N LYS A 87 -18.33 -7.67 8.72
CA LYS A 87 -17.50 -8.25 9.82
C LYS A 87 -16.51 -7.25 10.43
N PRO A 88 -16.59 -6.78 11.67
CA PRO A 88 -15.65 -5.76 12.18
C PRO A 88 -14.17 -6.05 11.90
N CYS A 89 -13.38 -5.02 11.52
CA CYS A 89 -11.98 -5.19 11.13
C CYS A 89 -11.15 -5.93 12.20
N ILE A 90 -11.49 -5.69 13.46
CA ILE A 90 -10.83 -6.24 14.64
C ILE A 90 -11.00 -7.76 14.81
N THR A 91 -11.92 -8.40 14.09
CA THR A 91 -12.06 -9.87 14.15
C THR A 91 -10.93 -10.59 13.44
N CYS A 92 -10.19 -9.88 12.57
CA CYS A 92 -9.08 -10.43 11.80
C CYS A 92 -7.77 -9.66 12.03
N HIS A 93 -7.84 -8.37 12.38
CA HIS A 93 -6.67 -7.52 12.59
C HIS A 93 -6.57 -7.05 14.04
N HIS A 94 -5.36 -7.01 14.60
CA HIS A 94 -5.09 -6.39 15.89
C HIS A 94 -4.71 -4.90 15.69
N PRO A 95 -5.50 -3.89 16.09
CA PRO A 95 -5.21 -2.49 15.78
C PRO A 95 -3.90 -1.95 16.37
N HIS A 96 -3.41 -2.54 17.45
CA HIS A 96 -2.11 -2.19 18.04
C HIS A 96 -0.95 -2.96 17.40
N ASP A 97 -1.20 -4.01 16.61
CA ASP A 97 -0.18 -4.67 15.79
C ASP A 97 -0.82 -5.16 14.48
N PRO A 98 -1.21 -4.22 13.59
CA PRO A 98 -2.02 -4.57 12.45
C PRO A 98 -1.17 -5.32 11.43
N LYS A 99 -1.36 -6.63 11.38
CA LYS A 99 -0.78 -7.52 10.37
C LYS A 99 -1.89 -8.12 9.52
N PRO A 100 -1.70 -8.23 8.19
CA PRO A 100 -2.55 -9.09 7.39
C PRO A 100 -2.52 -10.52 7.94
N PRO A 101 -3.67 -11.21 8.06
CA PRO A 101 -3.70 -12.61 8.50
C PRO A 101 -2.88 -13.53 7.58
N GLN A 102 -2.76 -13.14 6.30
CA GLN A 102 -1.95 -13.81 5.30
C GLN A 102 -1.17 -12.75 4.53
N THR A 103 0.09 -13.04 4.23
CA THR A 103 0.88 -12.23 3.31
C THR A 103 0.15 -12.16 1.97
N PRO A 104 -0.04 -10.97 1.38
CA PRO A 104 -0.65 -10.86 0.07
C PRO A 104 0.15 -11.66 -0.97
N LYS A 105 -0.55 -12.54 -1.69
CA LYS A 105 0.08 -13.38 -2.72
C LYS A 105 0.31 -12.62 -4.02
N GLU A 106 -0.63 -11.73 -4.34
CA GLU A 106 -0.69 -10.99 -5.59
C GLU A 106 -0.24 -9.52 -5.43
N CYS A 107 0.31 -8.96 -6.50
CA CYS A 107 0.86 -7.61 -6.51
C CYS A 107 -0.23 -6.54 -6.29
N GLU A 108 -1.45 -6.74 -6.82
CA GLU A 108 -2.54 -5.75 -6.72
C GLU A 108 -3.00 -5.47 -5.29
N ALA A 109 -2.72 -6.37 -4.34
CA ALA A 109 -3.09 -6.15 -2.95
C ALA A 109 -2.38 -4.92 -2.34
N CYS A 110 -1.17 -4.61 -2.81
CA CYS A 110 -0.39 -3.43 -2.40
C CYS A 110 -0.31 -2.37 -3.51
N HIS A 111 -0.40 -2.79 -4.77
CA HIS A 111 -0.26 -1.95 -5.96
C HIS A 111 -1.57 -1.80 -6.74
N ALA A 112 -2.70 -1.73 -6.02
CA ALA A 112 -4.05 -1.72 -6.62
C ALA A 112 -4.22 -0.65 -7.70
N THR A 113 -3.69 0.55 -7.50
CA THR A 113 -3.74 1.62 -8.50
C THR A 113 -2.99 1.22 -9.78
N ILE A 114 -1.77 0.69 -9.66
CA ILE A 114 -0.96 0.25 -10.81
C ILE A 114 -1.69 -0.89 -11.56
N ALA A 115 -2.20 -1.87 -10.82
CA ALA A 115 -2.94 -2.99 -11.41
C ALA A 115 -4.20 -2.53 -12.17
N ARG A 116 -4.97 -1.60 -11.59
CA ARG A 116 -6.14 -1.01 -12.24
C ARG A 116 -5.75 -0.23 -13.50
N THR A 117 -4.70 0.60 -13.45
CA THR A 117 -4.24 1.33 -14.63
C THR A 117 -3.79 0.36 -15.74
N LYS A 118 -3.00 -0.65 -15.40
CA LYS A 118 -2.51 -1.67 -16.34
C LYS A 118 -3.64 -2.51 -16.93
N SER A 119 -4.73 -2.74 -16.18
CA SER A 119 -5.90 -3.46 -16.72
C SER A 119 -6.57 -2.75 -17.91
N LEU A 120 -6.28 -1.47 -18.12
CA LEU A 120 -6.74 -0.68 -19.26
C LEU A 120 -5.66 -0.53 -20.34
N SER A 121 -4.44 -1.02 -20.12
CA SER A 121 -3.33 -0.89 -21.07
C SER A 121 -3.22 -2.12 -21.99
N HIS A 122 -2.40 -1.99 -23.04
CA HIS A 122 -2.06 -3.10 -23.93
C HIS A 122 -1.22 -4.20 -23.26
N HIS A 123 -0.75 -3.98 -22.03
CA HIS A 123 0.01 -4.97 -21.25
C HIS A 123 -0.84 -5.72 -20.22
N LEU A 124 -2.17 -5.65 -20.29
CA LEU A 124 -3.07 -6.27 -19.31
C LEU A 124 -2.73 -7.76 -19.05
N ASP A 125 -2.41 -8.51 -20.11
CA ASP A 125 -2.19 -9.95 -20.05
C ASP A 125 -0.76 -10.34 -19.68
N VAL A 126 0.16 -9.37 -19.60
CA VAL A 126 1.56 -9.62 -19.25
C VAL A 126 1.69 -9.63 -17.72
N PRO A 127 2.09 -10.72 -17.04
CA PRO A 127 2.17 -10.74 -15.58
C PRO A 127 3.21 -9.74 -15.06
N CYS A 128 2.99 -9.15 -13.87
CA CYS A 128 3.87 -8.12 -13.30
C CYS A 128 5.34 -8.60 -13.18
N THR A 129 5.52 -9.87 -12.82
CA THR A 129 6.83 -10.53 -12.65
C THR A 129 7.56 -10.77 -13.96
N ARG A 130 6.91 -10.61 -15.13
CA ARG A 130 7.60 -10.63 -16.42
C ARG A 130 8.57 -9.46 -16.55
N CYS A 131 8.23 -8.31 -15.95
CA CYS A 131 9.06 -7.10 -16.00
C CYS A 131 9.75 -6.78 -14.68
N HIS A 132 9.13 -7.15 -13.56
CA HIS A 132 9.63 -6.84 -12.24
C HIS A 132 10.24 -8.08 -11.58
N GLU A 133 11.57 -8.14 -11.53
CA GLU A 133 12.27 -9.10 -10.67
C GLU A 133 12.02 -8.72 -9.21
N THR A 134 11.22 -9.51 -8.51
CA THR A 134 10.73 -9.17 -7.18
C THR A 134 11.05 -10.29 -6.20
N PRO A 135 11.87 -10.06 -5.16
CA PRO A 135 12.13 -11.07 -4.14
C PRO A 135 10.86 -11.35 -3.33
N GLU A 136 10.65 -12.59 -2.87
CA GLU A 136 9.46 -12.93 -2.07
C GLU A 136 9.36 -12.09 -0.78
N GLN A 137 10.50 -11.68 -0.22
CA GLN A 137 10.59 -10.81 0.95
C GLN A 137 9.94 -9.43 0.71
N HIS A 138 9.84 -8.96 -0.55
CA HIS A 138 9.14 -7.72 -0.88
C HIS A 138 7.68 -7.74 -0.42
N LYS A 139 7.01 -8.90 -0.46
CA LYS A 139 5.60 -9.03 -0.06
C LYS A 139 5.39 -8.86 1.46
N VAL A 140 6.46 -8.98 2.25
CA VAL A 140 6.43 -8.87 3.71
C VAL A 140 7.04 -7.54 4.18
N ASN A 141 8.19 -7.17 3.62
CA ASN A 141 8.92 -5.96 3.98
C ASN A 141 9.36 -5.18 2.72
N PRO A 142 8.41 -4.53 2.02
CA PRO A 142 8.65 -3.88 0.73
C PRO A 142 9.56 -2.64 0.83
N ARG A 143 9.83 -2.14 2.04
CA ARG A 143 10.71 -0.98 2.26
C ARG A 143 12.18 -1.37 2.30
N GLU A 144 12.47 -2.59 2.73
CA GLU A 144 13.83 -3.13 2.79
C GLU A 144 14.18 -3.91 1.52
N PHE A 145 13.21 -4.68 1.01
CA PHE A 145 13.36 -5.48 -0.20
C PHE A 145 12.57 -4.83 -1.32
N LEU A 146 13.25 -4.14 -2.24
CA LEU A 146 12.60 -3.43 -3.34
C LEU A 146 12.33 -4.36 -4.53
N ALA A 147 11.22 -4.13 -5.23
CA ALA A 147 10.97 -4.74 -6.53
C ALA A 147 11.92 -4.11 -7.58
N GLY A 148 12.57 -4.96 -8.37
CA GLY A 148 13.42 -4.57 -9.49
C GLY A 148 12.61 -3.97 -10.64
N LYS A 149 13.30 -3.20 -11.48
CA LYS A 149 12.78 -2.71 -12.77
C LYS A 149 13.71 -3.16 -13.88
N PRO A 150 13.22 -3.31 -15.12
CA PRO A 150 14.09 -3.61 -16.26
C PRO A 150 15.20 -2.56 -16.37
N LYS A 151 16.45 -3.03 -16.30
CA LYS A 151 17.65 -2.18 -16.39
C LYS A 151 18.18 -2.06 -17.81
N THR A 152 17.59 -2.80 -18.74
CA THR A 152 18.07 -2.93 -20.10
C THR A 152 16.89 -2.96 -21.07
N ARG A 153 17.17 -2.84 -22.37
CA ARG A 153 16.15 -2.68 -23.43
C ARG A 153 15.69 -4.03 -23.99
N GLU A 154 16.45 -5.10 -23.77
CA GLU A 154 16.22 -6.42 -24.38
C GLU A 154 14.91 -7.05 -23.89
N LEU A 155 14.52 -6.81 -22.63
CA LEU A 155 13.25 -7.32 -22.12
C LEU A 155 12.06 -6.78 -22.94
N CYS A 156 12.04 -5.48 -23.21
CA CYS A 156 11.01 -4.85 -24.03
C CYS A 156 11.16 -5.29 -25.50
N GLY A 157 12.40 -5.34 -26.00
CA GLY A 157 12.74 -5.82 -27.33
C GLY A 157 12.26 -7.24 -27.62
N GLY A 158 12.20 -8.13 -26.62
CA GLY A 158 11.67 -9.48 -26.76
C GLY A 158 10.23 -9.53 -27.29
N CYS A 159 9.45 -8.45 -27.12
CA CYS A 159 8.12 -8.31 -27.70
C CYS A 159 8.00 -7.16 -28.71
N HIS A 160 8.92 -6.20 -28.72
CA HIS A 160 8.78 -4.97 -29.53
C HIS A 160 9.88 -4.79 -30.59
N ALA A 161 10.92 -5.62 -30.65
CA ALA A 161 11.92 -5.55 -31.70
C ALA A 161 11.30 -5.91 -33.08
N GLN A 162 11.86 -5.38 -34.17
CA GLN A 162 11.38 -5.65 -35.53
C GLN A 162 11.26 -7.15 -35.86
N ASP A 163 12.18 -7.95 -35.34
CA ASP A 163 12.27 -9.40 -35.52
C ASP A 163 11.65 -10.21 -34.36
N ALA A 164 10.96 -9.56 -33.41
CA ALA A 164 10.34 -10.23 -32.28
C ALA A 164 9.26 -11.22 -32.73
N ALA A 165 9.29 -12.42 -32.12
CA ALA A 165 8.34 -13.51 -32.38
C ALA A 165 6.93 -13.28 -31.79
N SER A 166 6.71 -12.15 -31.10
CA SER A 166 5.39 -11.80 -30.58
C SER A 166 4.41 -11.48 -31.72
N PRO A 167 3.09 -11.42 -31.46
CA PRO A 167 2.10 -11.08 -32.48
C PRO A 167 2.39 -9.76 -33.22
N ARG A 168 2.07 -9.71 -34.52
CA ARG A 168 2.43 -8.59 -35.42
C ARG A 168 1.69 -7.30 -35.11
N GLU A 169 0.55 -7.38 -34.43
CA GLU A 169 -0.23 -6.25 -33.95
C GLU A 169 0.46 -5.47 -32.81
N ILE A 170 1.49 -6.05 -32.17
CA ILE A 170 2.27 -5.36 -31.16
C ILE A 170 3.23 -4.37 -31.84
N PRO A 171 3.25 -3.08 -31.43
CA PRO A 171 4.13 -2.08 -32.02
C PRO A 171 5.59 -2.53 -32.10
N ARG A 172 6.20 -2.34 -33.27
CA ARG A 172 7.57 -2.75 -33.59
C ARG A 172 8.49 -1.53 -33.65
N ILE A 173 9.69 -1.65 -33.11
CA ILE A 173 10.73 -0.62 -33.10
C ILE A 173 12.07 -1.21 -33.53
N ASP A 174 12.91 -0.35 -34.12
CA ASP A 174 14.31 -0.68 -34.36
C ASP A 174 15.12 -0.44 -33.08
N MET A 175 15.62 -1.52 -32.50
CA MET A 175 16.40 -1.49 -31.25
C MET A 175 17.79 -0.85 -31.43
N ALA A 176 18.29 -0.71 -32.67
CA ALA A 176 19.56 -0.03 -32.92
C ALA A 176 19.46 1.49 -32.75
N VAL A 177 18.33 2.09 -33.15
CA VAL A 177 18.17 3.56 -33.20
C VAL A 177 17.15 4.14 -32.21
N HIS A 178 16.22 3.33 -31.69
CA HIS A 178 15.14 3.85 -30.82
C HIS A 178 15.57 4.01 -29.36
N GLY A 179 15.90 5.24 -28.94
CA GLY A 179 16.15 5.54 -27.52
C GLY A 179 17.51 5.05 -27.02
N GLU A 180 18.55 5.16 -27.85
CA GLU A 180 19.93 4.66 -27.63
C GLU A 180 20.53 4.90 -26.23
N ARG A 181 20.14 5.98 -25.55
CA ARG A 181 20.67 6.38 -24.22
C ARG A 181 19.79 6.01 -23.03
N TYR A 182 18.55 5.60 -23.27
CA TYR A 182 17.54 5.41 -22.22
C TYR A 182 16.97 3.99 -22.25
N VAL A 183 16.57 3.48 -21.10
CA VAL A 183 15.71 2.29 -21.04
C VAL A 183 14.26 2.68 -21.32
N CYS A 184 13.48 1.76 -21.88
CA CYS A 184 12.18 2.07 -22.46
C CYS A 184 11.24 2.80 -21.49
N TRP A 185 11.17 2.38 -20.22
CA TRP A 185 10.26 2.98 -19.24
C TRP A 185 10.61 4.42 -18.81
N GLN A 186 11.78 4.95 -19.20
CA GLN A 186 12.12 6.35 -18.96
C GLN A 186 11.35 7.31 -19.88
N CYS A 187 10.81 6.80 -21.00
CA CYS A 187 9.99 7.57 -21.93
C CYS A 187 8.58 6.98 -22.10
N HIS A 188 8.45 5.66 -21.93
CA HIS A 188 7.20 4.91 -22.07
C HIS A 188 6.65 4.55 -20.70
N TYR A 189 5.32 4.42 -20.60
CA TYR A 189 4.67 4.09 -19.33
C TYR A 189 3.88 2.80 -19.51
N PRO A 190 4.51 1.62 -19.37
CA PRO A 190 3.89 0.33 -19.73
C PRO A 190 2.59 0.00 -19.00
N HIS A 191 2.37 0.61 -17.83
CA HIS A 191 1.13 0.44 -17.06
C HIS A 191 0.00 1.35 -17.52
N LEU A 192 0.28 2.42 -18.27
CA LEU A 192 -0.72 3.31 -18.81
C LEU A 192 -1.24 2.76 -20.13
N PRO A 193 -2.53 3.01 -20.47
CA PRO A 193 -2.95 2.97 -21.86
C PRO A 193 -2.17 4.07 -22.57
N GLU A 194 -1.06 3.71 -23.21
CA GLU A 194 -0.27 4.68 -23.96
C GLU A 194 -1.20 5.34 -24.98
N ALA A 195 -1.26 6.68 -24.95
CA ALA A 195 -1.99 7.42 -25.95
C ALA A 195 -1.38 7.10 -27.32
N ARG A 196 -2.25 6.79 -28.28
CA ARG A 196 -1.87 6.53 -29.67
C ARG A 196 -0.99 7.64 -30.25
#